data_AF-A0A4Q0IEE3-F1
#
_entry.id   AF-A0A4Q0IEE3-F1
#
_cell.length_a   1.000
_cell.length_b   1.000
_cell.length_c   1.000
_cell.angle_alpha   90.00
_cell.angle_beta   90.00
_cell.angle_gamma   90.00
#
_symmetry.space_group_name_H-M   'P 1'
#
loop_
_entity.id
_entity.type
_entity.pdbx_description
1 polymer ?
#
loop_
_entity_poly.entity_id
_entity_poly.type
_entity_poly.pdbx_seq_one_letter_code
_entity_poly.pdbx_strand_id
1 'polypeptide(L)'
;MRENPYRLAEDVSGVGFRIADEIAGRIGIHTDSDYRIRSGILYTLLQAVGEGHCYLPLEQLLCRGAELLGVTEDNIRPQVDNLIVDRKLVAKGEAVFAAPYYYAELNCANMLRNLNIPMAESENLPSQDMAIRKRL
;
A
#
# COMPACT_ATOMS: atom_id res chain seq x y z
N MET A 1 -2.02 30.56 9.81
CA MET A 1 -2.36 29.41 8.96
C MET A 1 -2.54 28.21 9.88
N ARG A 2 -3.76 27.68 10.02
CA ARG A 2 -3.99 26.42 10.75
C ARG A 2 -3.66 25.29 9.76
N GLU A 3 -2.50 24.67 9.93
CA GLU A 3 -2.13 23.47 9.14
C GLU A 3 -3.14 22.34 9.39
N ASN A 4 -3.52 21.65 8.33
CA ASN A 4 -4.43 20.52 8.40
C ASN A 4 -3.74 19.37 9.18
N PRO A 5 -4.25 18.94 10.35
CA PRO A 5 -3.60 17.92 11.19
C PRO A 5 -3.43 16.57 10.46
N TYR A 6 -4.27 16.29 9.47
CA TYR A 6 -4.17 15.07 8.67
C TYR A 6 -3.00 15.08 7.67
N ARG A 7 -2.46 16.26 7.31
CA ARG A 7 -1.23 16.32 6.48
C ARG A 7 0.00 15.83 7.24
N LEU A 8 0.10 16.17 8.53
CA LEU A 8 1.17 15.67 9.40
C LEU A 8 1.06 14.15 9.60
N ALA A 9 -0.15 13.59 9.51
CA ALA A 9 -0.37 12.15 9.57
C ALA A 9 0.07 11.39 8.31
N GLU A 10 0.03 12.03 7.14
CA GLU A 10 0.51 11.41 5.88
C GLU A 10 2.03 11.17 5.91
N ASP A 11 2.78 12.00 6.63
CA ASP A 11 4.24 11.91 6.72
C ASP A 11 4.74 10.95 7.84
N VAL A 12 3.86 10.48 8.73
CA VAL A 12 4.23 9.66 9.90
C VAL A 12 3.71 8.22 9.76
N SER A 13 4.65 7.28 9.70
CA SER A 13 4.45 5.82 9.60
C SER A 13 3.30 5.30 10.46
N GLY A 14 2.22 4.80 9.82
CA GLY A 14 1.22 3.85 10.36
C GLY A 14 0.42 4.25 11.61
N VAL A 15 0.77 5.32 12.32
CA VAL A 15 0.19 5.76 13.61
C VAL A 15 -0.33 7.20 13.50
N GLY A 16 0.04 7.94 12.44
CA GLY A 16 -0.29 9.35 12.26
C GLY A 16 -1.79 9.65 12.26
N PHE A 17 -2.62 8.78 11.65
CA PHE A 17 -4.05 9.03 11.53
C PHE A 17 -4.76 9.12 12.88
N ARG A 18 -4.56 8.14 13.79
CA ARG A 18 -5.25 8.13 15.08
C ARG A 18 -4.87 9.34 15.93
N ILE A 19 -3.59 9.71 15.91
CA ILE A 19 -3.07 10.89 16.63
C ILE A 19 -3.66 12.16 16.02
N ALA A 20 -3.66 12.27 14.68
CA ALA A 20 -4.23 13.43 13.99
C ALA A 20 -5.74 13.55 14.18
N ASP A 21 -6.48 12.44 14.21
CA ASP A 21 -7.93 12.43 14.43
C ASP A 21 -8.28 12.89 15.85
N GLU A 22 -7.50 12.43 16.84
CA GLU A 22 -7.62 12.88 18.23
C GLU A 22 -7.32 14.38 18.37
N ILE A 23 -6.25 14.88 17.74
CA ILE A 23 -5.91 16.30 17.74
C ILE A 23 -7.00 17.12 17.03
N ALA A 24 -7.48 16.67 15.87
CA ALA A 24 -8.52 17.33 15.08
C ALA A 24 -9.83 17.49 15.88
N GLY A 25 -10.23 16.44 16.61
CA GLY A 25 -11.38 16.48 17.51
C GLY A 25 -11.21 17.50 18.63
N ARG A 26 -10.03 17.60 19.24
CA ARG A 26 -9.73 18.56 20.32
C ARG A 26 -9.75 20.03 19.85
N ILE A 27 -9.43 20.29 18.59
CA ILE A 27 -9.39 21.65 18.02
C ILE A 27 -10.67 22.04 17.25
N GLY A 28 -11.71 21.20 17.30
CA GLY A 28 -13.02 21.47 16.72
C GLY A 28 -13.06 21.43 15.19
N ILE A 29 -12.15 20.69 14.54
CA ILE A 29 -12.25 20.42 13.10
C ILE A 29 -13.38 19.40 12.89
N HIS A 30 -14.29 19.72 11.97
CA HIS A 30 -15.45 18.87 11.69
C HIS A 30 -15.03 17.46 11.24
N THR A 31 -15.63 16.46 11.87
CA THR A 31 -15.42 15.01 11.71
C THR A 31 -15.83 14.43 10.34
N ASP A 32 -16.35 15.28 9.45
CA ASP A 32 -16.92 14.87 8.15
C ASP A 32 -16.17 15.52 6.97
N SER A 33 -14.98 16.07 7.22
CA SER A 33 -14.18 16.59 6.12
C SER A 33 -13.70 15.46 5.21
N ASP A 34 -13.79 15.67 3.89
CA ASP A 34 -13.24 14.77 2.87
C ASP A 34 -11.79 14.36 3.18
N TYR A 35 -11.00 15.27 3.78
CA TYR A 35 -9.65 14.99 4.23
C TYR A 35 -9.57 13.87 5.27
N ARG A 36 -10.43 13.89 6.30
CA ARG A 36 -10.47 12.84 7.31
C ARG A 36 -10.84 11.50 6.68
N ILE A 37 -11.85 11.48 5.80
CA ILE A 37 -12.29 10.26 5.13
C ILE A 37 -11.16 9.68 4.28
N ARG A 38 -10.50 10.51 3.45
CA ARG A 38 -9.37 10.10 2.62
C ARG A 38 -8.21 9.56 3.45
N SER A 39 -7.84 10.25 4.53
CA SER A 39 -6.80 9.78 5.44
C SER A 39 -7.18 8.49 6.16
N GLY A 40 -8.46 8.32 6.51
CA GLY A 40 -8.99 7.08 7.09
C GLY A 40 -8.93 5.90 6.13
N ILE A 41 -9.29 6.10 4.86
CA ILE A 41 -9.17 5.06 3.82
C ILE A 41 -7.72 4.57 3.69
N LEU A 42 -6.77 5.51 3.59
CA LEU A 42 -5.36 5.17 3.52
C LEU A 42 -4.89 4.45 4.78
N TYR A 43 -5.30 4.92 5.95
CA TYR A 43 -4.99 4.27 7.22
C TYR A 43 -5.51 2.84 7.28
N THR A 44 -6.76 2.59 6.87
CA THR A 44 -7.35 1.25 6.82
C THR A 44 -6.54 0.29 5.95
N LEU A 45 -6.08 0.74 4.77
CA LEU A 45 -5.20 -0.09 3.93
C LEU A 45 -3.85 -0.35 4.60
N LEU A 46 -3.26 0.65 5.26
CA LEU A 46 -2.00 0.47 5.98
C LEU A 46 -2.12 -0.46 7.19
N GLN A 47 -3.28 -0.48 7.87
CA GLN A 47 -3.55 -1.48 8.92
C GLN A 47 -3.59 -2.89 8.33
N ALA A 48 -4.31 -3.08 7.21
CA ALA A 48 -4.35 -4.37 6.52
C ALA A 48 -2.97 -4.82 6.04
N VAL A 49 -2.13 -3.90 5.59
CA VAL A 49 -0.71 -4.18 5.31
C VAL A 49 0.04 -4.65 6.55
N GLY A 50 -0.18 -4.01 7.70
CA GLY A 50 0.38 -4.43 8.99
C GLY A 50 -0.08 -5.84 9.39
N GLU A 51 -1.27 -6.27 8.95
CA GLU A 51 -1.82 -7.62 9.12
C GLU A 51 -1.27 -8.63 8.09
N GLY A 52 -0.47 -8.18 7.12
CA GLY A 52 0.15 -9.01 6.07
C GLY A 52 -0.58 -9.02 4.73
N HIS A 53 -1.62 -8.19 4.55
CA HIS A 53 -2.33 -8.08 3.28
C HIS A 53 -1.64 -7.09 2.32
N CYS A 54 -1.58 -7.40 1.01
CA CYS A 54 -1.09 -6.43 0.01
C CYS A 54 -2.19 -5.47 -0.47
N TYR A 55 -3.45 -5.90 -0.38
CA TYR A 55 -4.65 -5.15 -0.77
C TYR A 55 -5.83 -5.52 0.11
N LEU A 56 -6.91 -4.76 -0.04
CA LEU A 56 -8.23 -5.18 0.43
C LEU A 56 -9.21 -5.25 -0.77
N PRO A 57 -10.12 -6.22 -0.81
CA PRO A 57 -11.31 -6.13 -1.66
C PRO A 57 -12.06 -4.83 -1.35
N LEU A 58 -12.64 -4.19 -2.37
CA LEU A 58 -13.32 -2.89 -2.25
C LEU A 58 -14.39 -2.89 -1.16
N GLU A 59 -15.24 -3.92 -1.11
CA GLU A 59 -16.29 -4.05 -0.09
C GLU A 59 -15.70 -4.14 1.33
N GLN A 60 -14.58 -4.84 1.51
CA GLN A 60 -13.90 -4.91 2.81
C GLN A 60 -13.26 -3.57 3.19
N LEU A 61 -12.71 -2.84 2.22
CA LEU A 61 -12.16 -1.50 2.45
C LEU A 61 -13.27 -0.52 2.88
N LEU A 62 -14.42 -0.55 2.22
CA LEU A 62 -15.57 0.30 2.56
C LEU A 62 -16.09 -0.02 3.97
N CYS A 63 -16.34 -1.30 4.25
CA CYS A 63 -16.84 -1.76 5.55
C CYS A 63 -15.86 -1.40 6.70
N ARG A 64 -14.57 -1.76 6.58
CA ARG A 64 -13.57 -1.41 7.61
C ARG A 64 -13.38 0.10 7.75
N GLY A 65 -13.42 0.83 6.64
CA GLY A 65 -13.34 2.29 6.64
C GLY A 65 -14.53 2.93 7.36
N ALA A 66 -15.73 2.43 7.12
CA ALA A 66 -16.97 2.90 7.75
C ALA A 66 -16.93 2.70 9.26
N GLU A 67 -16.49 1.53 9.71
CA GLU A 67 -16.30 1.22 11.13
C GLU A 67 -15.27 2.13 11.80
N LEU A 68 -14.11 2.34 11.15
CA LEU A 68 -13.04 3.20 11.66
C LEU A 68 -13.50 4.67 11.78
N LEU A 69 -14.15 5.17 10.73
CA LEU A 69 -14.50 6.58 10.61
C LEU A 69 -15.81 6.95 11.30
N GLY A 70 -16.68 5.97 11.57
CA GLY A 70 -18.03 6.20 12.09
C GLY A 70 -18.96 6.89 11.08
N VAL A 71 -18.78 6.61 9.78
CA VAL A 71 -19.58 7.17 8.67
C VAL A 71 -20.13 6.04 7.78
N THR A 72 -21.07 6.35 6.89
CA THR A 72 -21.63 5.36 5.95
C THR A 72 -20.68 5.06 4.80
N GLU A 73 -20.81 3.88 4.19
CA GLU A 73 -20.04 3.50 3.01
C GLU A 73 -20.27 4.44 1.81
N ASP A 74 -21.49 5.00 1.69
CA ASP A 74 -21.84 6.02 0.69
C ASP A 74 -21.00 7.30 0.78
N ASN A 75 -20.52 7.65 1.99
CA ASN A 75 -19.61 8.80 2.17
C ASN A 75 -18.16 8.44 1.81
N ILE A 76 -17.79 7.16 1.91
CA ILE A 76 -16.42 6.67 1.69
C ILE A 76 -16.17 6.39 0.22
N ARG A 77 -17.13 5.76 -0.47
CA ARG A 77 -16.98 5.32 -1.86
C ARG A 77 -16.53 6.44 -2.81
N PRO A 78 -17.12 7.66 -2.80
CA PRO A 78 -16.65 8.75 -3.64
C PRO A 78 -15.20 9.16 -3.34
N GLN A 79 -14.77 9.04 -2.08
CA GLN A 79 -13.41 9.39 -1.67
C GLN A 79 -12.39 8.32 -2.07
N VAL A 80 -12.79 7.04 -2.14
CA VAL A 80 -11.97 5.99 -2.76
C VAL A 80 -11.73 6.32 -4.24
N ASP A 81 -12.79 6.67 -4.98
CA ASP A 81 -12.68 7.03 -6.40
C ASP A 81 -11.79 8.27 -6.59
N ASN A 82 -11.96 9.30 -5.75
CA ASN A 82 -11.10 10.47 -5.77
C ASN A 82 -9.62 10.12 -5.51
N LEU A 83 -9.35 9.24 -4.54
CA LEU A 83 -7.98 8.81 -4.25
C LEU A 83 -7.35 7.96 -5.37
N ILE A 84 -8.15 7.26 -6.15
CA ILE A 84 -7.70 6.57 -7.37
C ILE A 84 -7.33 7.59 -8.44
N VAL A 85 -8.18 8.62 -8.65
CA VAL A 85 -7.89 9.74 -9.56
C VAL A 85 -6.62 10.48 -9.15
N ASP A 86 -6.43 10.71 -7.86
CA ASP A 86 -5.24 11.34 -7.26
C ASP A 86 -4.00 10.41 -7.25
N ARG A 87 -4.13 9.17 -7.77
CA ARG A 87 -3.08 8.13 -7.82
C ARG A 87 -2.50 7.74 -6.47
N LYS A 88 -3.21 8.00 -5.39
CA LYS A 88 -2.88 7.54 -4.04
C LYS A 88 -3.30 6.08 -3.83
N LEU A 89 -4.35 5.66 -4.53
CA LEU A 89 -4.81 4.28 -4.59
C LEU A 89 -4.70 3.72 -6.00
N VAL A 90 -4.62 2.40 -6.10
CA VAL A 90 -4.69 1.65 -7.37
C VAL A 90 -5.76 0.58 -7.23
N ALA A 91 -6.70 0.54 -8.16
CA ALA A 91 -7.71 -0.52 -8.25
C ALA A 91 -7.37 -1.51 -9.39
N LYS A 92 -7.46 -2.81 -9.10
CA LYS A 92 -7.30 -3.91 -10.05
C LYS A 92 -8.42 -4.92 -9.86
N GLY A 93 -9.46 -4.84 -10.69
CA GLY A 93 -10.70 -5.58 -10.45
C GLY A 93 -11.31 -5.12 -9.13
N GLU A 94 -11.55 -6.06 -8.22
CA GLU A 94 -12.08 -5.78 -6.88
C GLU A 94 -10.98 -5.42 -5.85
N ALA A 95 -9.71 -5.63 -6.18
CA ALA A 95 -8.59 -5.38 -5.28
C ALA A 95 -8.19 -3.90 -5.27
N VAL A 96 -8.13 -3.30 -4.09
CA VAL A 96 -7.70 -1.91 -3.88
C VAL A 96 -6.42 -1.87 -3.05
N PHE A 97 -5.43 -1.16 -3.58
CA PHE A 97 -4.09 -1.05 -3.03
C PHE A 97 -3.79 0.40 -2.67
N ALA A 98 -3.02 0.59 -1.60
CA ALA A 98 -2.24 1.81 -1.47
C ALA A 98 -1.16 1.81 -2.57
N ALA A 99 -1.05 2.90 -3.32
CA ALA A 99 -0.13 2.99 -4.47
C ALA A 99 1.29 2.46 -4.22
N PRO A 100 2.00 2.82 -3.12
CA PRO A 100 3.34 2.29 -2.88
C PRO A 100 3.39 0.76 -2.76
N TYR A 101 2.35 0.13 -2.19
CA TYR A 101 2.28 -1.32 -2.03
C TYR A 101 1.92 -2.04 -3.33
N TYR A 102 1.07 -1.45 -4.18
CA TYR A 102 0.85 -1.97 -5.53
C TYR A 102 2.16 -2.02 -6.33
N TYR A 103 2.96 -0.95 -6.31
CA TYR A 103 4.23 -0.93 -7.02
C TYR A 103 5.26 -1.87 -6.38
N ALA A 104 5.28 -2.00 -5.06
CA ALA A 104 6.12 -2.99 -4.38
C ALA A 104 5.78 -4.42 -4.82
N GLU A 105 4.50 -4.78 -4.84
CA GLU A 105 4.04 -6.10 -5.31
C GLU A 105 4.43 -6.35 -6.77
N LEU A 106 4.16 -5.38 -7.65
CA LEU A 106 4.51 -5.47 -9.07
C LEU A 106 6.02 -5.64 -9.28
N ASN A 107 6.84 -4.93 -8.51
CA ASN A 107 8.29 -5.06 -8.56
C ASN A 107 8.74 -6.44 -8.12
N CYS A 108 8.20 -6.98 -7.02
CA CYS A 108 8.48 -8.34 -6.57
C CYS A 108 8.12 -9.37 -7.65
N ALA A 109 6.93 -9.26 -8.25
CA ALA A 109 6.49 -10.14 -9.32
C ALA A 109 7.43 -10.08 -10.54
N ASN A 110 7.87 -8.88 -10.93
CA ASN A 110 8.82 -8.70 -12.03
C ASN A 110 10.18 -9.30 -11.71
N MET A 111 10.70 -9.12 -10.50
CA MET A 111 11.96 -9.74 -10.06
C MET A 111 11.89 -11.26 -10.13
N LEU A 112 10.81 -11.87 -9.61
CA LEU A 112 10.60 -13.31 -9.68
C LEU A 112 10.48 -13.81 -11.13
N ARG A 113 9.75 -13.09 -11.97
CA ARG A 113 9.65 -13.42 -13.40
C ARG A 113 10.99 -13.36 -14.10
N ASN A 114 11.82 -12.37 -13.78
CA ASN A 114 13.16 -12.23 -14.36
C ASN A 114 14.12 -13.33 -13.88
N LEU A 115 13.89 -13.90 -12.70
CA LEU A 115 14.64 -15.06 -12.20
C LEU A 115 14.21 -16.38 -12.87
N ASN A 116 13.06 -16.41 -13.56
CA ASN A 116 12.58 -17.59 -14.28
C ASN A 116 13.33 -17.79 -15.62
N ILE A 117 14.64 -17.99 -15.52
CA ILE A 117 15.53 -18.26 -16.64
C ILE A 117 15.61 -19.79 -16.79
N PRO A 118 15.45 -20.35 -17.99
CA PRO A 118 15.63 -21.78 -18.20
C PRO A 118 17.03 -22.19 -17.77
N MET A 119 17.11 -23.25 -16.96
CA MET A 119 18.37 -23.91 -16.69
C MET A 119 18.83 -24.53 -18.01
N ALA A 120 19.72 -23.84 -18.72
CA ALA A 120 20.46 -24.47 -19.80
C ALA A 120 21.19 -25.66 -19.17
N GLU A 121 20.94 -26.87 -19.66
CA GLU A 121 21.85 -27.98 -19.40
C GLU A 121 23.25 -27.45 -19.68
N SER A 122 24.16 -27.64 -18.73
CA SER A 122 25.54 -27.25 -18.91
C SER A 122 26.13 -28.09 -20.03
N GLU A 123 25.90 -27.71 -21.29
CA GLU A 123 26.71 -28.12 -22.40
C GLU A 123 28.08 -27.49 -22.16
N ASN A 124 28.93 -28.24 -21.48
CA ASN A 124 30.36 -28.09 -21.43
C ASN A 124 30.85 -26.66 -21.13
N LEU A 125 30.69 -26.18 -19.89
CA LEU A 125 31.74 -25.32 -19.38
C LEU A 125 32.99 -26.20 -19.24
N PRO A 126 34.09 -25.95 -19.98
CA PRO A 126 35.34 -26.63 -19.69
C PRO A 126 35.66 -26.34 -18.23
N SER A 127 35.64 -27.39 -17.42
CA SER A 127 35.89 -27.31 -15.98
C SER A 127 37.17 -26.51 -15.79
N GLN A 128 37.11 -25.41 -15.03
CA GLN A 128 38.32 -24.65 -14.67
C GLN A 128 39.36 -25.54 -13.94
N ASP A 129 38.96 -26.74 -13.51
CA ASP A 129 39.81 -27.84 -13.03
C ASP A 129 40.86 -28.34 -14.04
N MET A 130 40.67 -28.17 -15.36
CA MET A 130 41.71 -28.57 -16.34
C MET A 130 42.98 -27.71 -16.23
N ALA A 131 42.89 -26.48 -15.70
CA ALA A 131 44.06 -25.61 -15.54
C ALA A 131 44.96 -26.04 -14.36
N ILE A 132 44.42 -26.78 -13.39
CA ILE A 132 45.16 -27.21 -12.19
C ILE A 132 45.94 -28.51 -12.47
N ARG A 133 45.42 -29.41 -13.31
CA ARG A 133 46.09 -30.69 -13.65
C ARG A 133 47.27 -30.57 -14.61
N LYS A 134 47.52 -29.41 -15.23
CA LYS A 134 48.65 -29.20 -16.16
C LYS A 134 49.91 -28.65 -15.48
N ARG A 135 49.89 -28.48 -14.16
CA ARG A 135 51.01 -27.98 -13.33
C ARG A 135 51.51 -29.00 -12.28
N LEU A 136 51.05 -30.24 -12.35
CA LEU A 136 51.60 -31.40 -11.62
C LEU A 136 52.18 -32.36 -12.65
#